data_AF-A0A0H3K0M7-F1
#
_entry.id   AF-A0A0H3K0M7-F1
#
_cell.length_a   1.000
_cell.length_b   1.000
_cell.length_c   1.000
_cell.angle_alpha   90.00
_cell.angle_beta   90.00
_cell.angle_gamma   90.00
#
_symmetry.space_group_name_H-M   'P 1'
#
loop_
_entity.id
_entity.type
_entity.pdbx_description
1 polymer ?
#
loop_
_entity_poly.entity_id
_entity_poly.type
_entity_poly.pdbx_seq_one_letter_code
_entity_poly.pdbx_strand_id
1 'polypeptide(L)'
;MKVKLRLTCVYSAFRAYVLKHVVFNRYFMKGYQQMSPKGTTRIETKTGHQAQFDWKEGINFKTNDNQIVSLNIGVLLLSYSRFVIMKVTMNKSSDVLFNLFTQAFELM
;
A
#
# COMPACT_ATOMS: atom_id res chain seq x y z
N MET A 1 17.21 3.94 -11.66
CA MET A 1 17.51 4.71 -12.90
C MET A 1 16.40 4.45 -13.91
N LYS A 2 15.46 5.39 -14.13
CA LYS A 2 14.40 5.24 -15.15
C LYS A 2 14.94 5.76 -16.48
N VAL A 3 15.17 4.87 -17.44
CA VAL A 3 15.58 5.24 -18.80
C VAL A 3 14.40 5.95 -19.47
N LYS A 4 14.53 7.25 -19.70
CA LYS A 4 13.53 8.05 -20.42
C LYS A 4 13.74 7.82 -21.92
N LEU A 5 13.10 6.79 -22.47
CA LEU A 5 13.06 6.57 -23.92
C LEU A 5 12.34 7.77 -24.57
N ARG A 6 13.10 8.58 -25.32
CA ARG A 6 12.53 9.69 -26.11
C ARG A 6 12.10 9.14 -27.46
N LEU A 7 10.82 9.28 -27.80
CA LEU A 7 10.33 9.04 -29.15
C LEU A 7 10.97 10.06 -30.10
N THR A 8 11.66 9.57 -31.14
CA THR A 8 12.36 10.40 -32.14
C THR A 8 11.49 10.77 -33.34
N CYS A 9 10.25 10.26 -33.40
CA CYS A 9 9.36 10.48 -34.54
C CYS A 9 8.35 11.61 -34.30
N VAL A 10 7.90 12.23 -35.40
CA VAL A 10 6.87 13.26 -35.38
C VAL A 10 5.51 12.65 -35.01
N TYR A 11 4.68 13.40 -34.30
CA TYR A 11 3.37 12.95 -33.79
C TYR A 11 2.47 12.33 -34.87
N SER A 12 2.45 12.89 -36.09
CA SER A 12 1.65 12.37 -37.20
C SER A 12 2.06 10.96 -37.62
N ALA A 13 3.37 10.70 -37.71
CA ALA A 13 3.91 9.38 -38.02
C ALA A 13 3.61 8.38 -36.90
N PHE A 14 3.76 8.79 -35.64
CA PHE A 14 3.40 7.98 -34.48
C PHE A 14 1.90 7.61 -34.49
N ARG A 15 1.03 8.59 -34.73
CA ARG A 15 -0.41 8.38 -34.81
C ARG A 15 -0.79 7.45 -35.95
N ALA A 16 -0.19 7.63 -37.13
CA ALA A 16 -0.41 6.74 -38.27
C ALA A 16 0.01 5.30 -37.96
N TYR A 17 1.15 5.12 -37.27
CA TYR A 17 1.62 3.82 -36.81
C TYR A 17 0.63 3.15 -35.84
N VAL A 18 0.18 3.88 -34.81
CA VAL A 18 -0.80 3.36 -33.83
C VAL A 18 -2.10 2.94 -34.52
N LEU A 19 -2.61 3.73 -35.46
CA LEU A 19 -3.85 3.44 -36.19
C LEU A 19 -3.70 2.25 -37.15
N LYS A 20 -2.53 2.09 -37.78
CA LYS A 20 -2.24 0.97 -38.69
C LYS A 20 -2.19 -0.37 -37.98
N HIS A 21 -1.75 -0.39 -36.72
CA HIS A 21 -1.64 -1.61 -35.93
C HIS A 21 -2.93 -1.89 -35.16
N VAL A 22 -3.69 -2.88 -35.62
CA VAL A 22 -5.03 -3.25 -35.10
C VAL A 22 -5.05 -3.50 -33.58
N VAL A 23 -3.96 -4.00 -33.00
CA VAL A 23 -3.85 -4.21 -31.53
C VAL A 23 -3.78 -2.87 -30.78
N PHE A 24 -2.96 -1.94 -31.26
CA PHE A 24 -2.82 -0.62 -30.63
C PHE A 24 -4.03 0.25 -30.88
N ASN A 25 -4.54 0.26 -32.11
CA ASN A 25 -5.76 0.98 -32.45
C ASN A 25 -6.91 0.54 -31.52
N ARG A 26 -7.12 -0.77 -31.37
CA ARG A 26 -8.12 -1.31 -30.43
C ARG A 26 -7.87 -0.86 -28.99
N TYR A 27 -6.64 -0.91 -28.48
CA TYR A 27 -6.31 -0.49 -27.12
C TYR A 27 -6.76 0.95 -26.79
N PHE A 28 -6.64 1.88 -27.74
CA PHE A 28 -7.03 3.28 -27.55
C PHE A 28 -8.49 3.59 -27.91
N MET A 29 -9.26 2.62 -28.40
CA MET A 29 -10.69 2.79 -28.64
C MET A 29 -11.47 2.76 -27.33
N LYS A 30 -12.38 3.72 -27.15
CA LYS A 30 -13.29 3.78 -25.99
C LYS A 30 -14.03 2.44 -25.84
N GLY A 31 -13.93 1.83 -24.66
CA GLY A 31 -14.58 0.55 -24.34
C GLY A 31 -13.73 -0.70 -24.53
N TYR A 32 -12.52 -0.59 -25.11
CA TYR A 32 -11.59 -1.74 -25.22
C TYR A 32 -10.65 -1.89 -24.03
N GLN A 33 -10.74 -1.00 -23.03
CA GLN A 33 -10.13 -1.24 -21.72
C GLN A 33 -10.72 -2.55 -21.23
N GLN A 34 -9.95 -3.64 -21.31
CA GLN A 34 -10.29 -4.91 -20.70
C GLN A 34 -10.73 -4.57 -19.28
N MET A 35 -12.02 -4.74 -19.00
CA MET A 35 -12.51 -4.63 -17.63
C MET A 35 -11.58 -5.52 -16.82
N SER A 36 -10.80 -4.93 -15.92
CA SER A 36 -9.99 -5.73 -15.00
C SER A 36 -10.92 -6.79 -14.46
N PRO A 37 -10.54 -8.09 -14.51
CA PRO A 37 -11.45 -9.17 -14.14
C PRO A 37 -12.09 -8.77 -12.81
N LYS A 38 -13.43 -8.72 -12.77
CA LYS A 38 -14.23 -8.32 -11.59
C LYS A 38 -13.45 -8.72 -10.35
N GLY A 39 -12.87 -7.74 -9.66
CA GLY A 39 -11.72 -7.97 -8.78
C GLY A 39 -11.98 -9.14 -7.82
N THR A 40 -11.52 -10.34 -8.18
CA THR A 40 -11.48 -11.44 -7.24
C THR A 40 -10.48 -10.98 -6.22
N THR A 41 -10.92 -10.77 -4.97
CA THR A 41 -10.03 -10.47 -3.86
C THR A 41 -8.96 -11.57 -3.86
N ARG A 42 -7.76 -11.23 -4.35
CA ARG A 42 -6.61 -12.12 -4.34
C ARG A 42 -6.18 -12.25 -2.89
N ILE A 43 -6.82 -13.15 -2.16
CA ILE A 43 -6.33 -13.61 -0.86
C ILE A 43 -5.23 -14.62 -1.18
N GLU A 44 -4.04 -14.12 -1.50
CA GLU A 44 -2.88 -14.97 -1.82
C GLU A 44 -2.34 -15.69 -0.58
N THR A 45 -2.61 -15.15 0.61
CA THR A 45 -1.95 -15.61 1.84
C THR A 45 -2.91 -16.38 2.75
N LYS A 46 -2.53 -17.60 3.16
CA LYS A 46 -3.27 -18.39 4.16
C LYS A 46 -3.32 -17.68 5.52
N THR A 47 -4.25 -18.09 6.39
CA THR A 47 -4.33 -17.64 7.79
C THR A 47 -2.98 -17.79 8.49
N GLY A 48 -2.58 -16.78 9.28
CA GLY A 48 -1.35 -16.79 10.06
C GLY A 48 -0.03 -16.72 9.26
N HIS A 49 -0.06 -16.71 7.93
CA HIS A 49 1.17 -16.72 7.12
C HIS A 49 1.79 -15.33 6.94
N GLN A 50 0.99 -14.27 7.04
CA GLN A 50 1.47 -12.91 6.82
C GLN A 50 0.63 -11.88 7.58
N ALA A 51 1.33 -10.92 8.16
CA ALA A 51 0.79 -9.69 8.69
C ALA A 51 1.68 -8.53 8.23
N GLN A 52 1.10 -7.34 8.11
CA GLN A 52 1.81 -6.11 7.83
C GLN A 52 1.78 -5.24 9.08
N PHE A 53 2.95 -4.81 9.52
CA PHE A 53 3.09 -3.85 10.60
C PHE A 53 3.52 -2.50 10.04
N ASP A 54 2.92 -1.42 10.53
CA ASP A 54 3.24 -0.05 10.15
C ASP A 54 3.17 0.89 11.36
N TRP A 55 4.14 1.81 11.46
CA TRP A 55 4.12 2.91 12.42
C TRP A 55 3.46 4.10 11.75
N LYS A 56 2.15 4.28 11.97
CA LYS A 56 1.40 5.33 11.28
C LYS A 56 1.72 6.73 11.81
N GLU A 57 1.14 7.08 12.94
CA GLU A 57 1.15 8.45 13.43
C GLU A 57 2.15 8.61 14.56
N GLY A 58 2.99 9.64 14.46
CA GLY A 58 3.78 10.17 15.57
C GLY A 58 3.24 11.54 15.92
N ILE A 59 2.60 11.68 17.07
CA ILE A 59 1.97 12.92 17.54
C ILE A 59 2.71 13.41 18.78
N ASN A 60 3.14 14.67 18.75
CA ASN A 60 3.78 15.30 19.90
C ASN A 60 2.74 16.11 20.68
N PHE A 61 2.55 15.75 21.94
CA PHE A 61 1.70 16.45 22.89
C PHE A 61 2.55 17.32 23.81
N LYS A 62 2.05 18.51 24.11
CA LYS A 62 2.64 19.38 25.12
C LYS A 62 1.77 19.31 26.37
N THR A 63 2.35 18.80 27.45
CA THR A 63 1.67 18.74 28.76
C THR A 63 1.64 20.13 29.40
N ASN A 64 0.73 20.36 30.34
CA ASN A 64 0.66 21.60 31.12
C ASN A 64 1.98 21.94 31.83
N ASP A 65 2.78 20.92 32.17
CA ASP A 65 4.12 21.05 32.75
C ASP A 65 5.21 21.43 31.72
N ASN A 66 4.81 21.89 30.53
CA ASN A 66 5.69 22.24 29.42
C ASN A 66 6.55 21.08 28.86
N GLN A 67 6.27 19.83 29.25
CA GLN A 67 6.95 18.65 28.74
C GLN A 67 6.39 18.23 27.37
N ILE A 68 7.26 17.74 26.49
CA ILE A 68 6.88 17.20 25.18
C ILE A 68 6.83 15.68 25.29
N VAL A 69 5.66 15.12 25.01
CA VAL A 69 5.40 13.68 24.99
C VAL A 69 5.13 13.25 23.56
N SER A 70 5.93 12.32 23.03
CA SER A 70 5.71 11.74 21.71
C SER A 70 4.89 10.46 21.82
N LEU A 71 3.66 10.49 21.29
CA LEU A 71 2.82 9.31 21.12
C LEU A 71 2.97 8.75 19.72
N ASN A 72 3.02 7.43 19.63
CA ASN A 72 3.16 6.68 18.39
C ASN A 72 2.02 5.69 18.28
N ILE A 73 1.49 5.51 17.07
CA ILE A 73 0.43 4.54 16.80
C ILE A 73 1.03 3.41 15.96
N GLY A 74 1.17 2.24 16.58
CA GLY A 74 1.54 1.01 15.90
C GLY A 74 0.30 0.29 15.38
N VAL A 75 0.32 -0.12 14.11
CA VAL A 75 -0.80 -0.80 13.46
C VAL A 75 -0.32 -2.13 12.91
N LEU A 76 -0.99 -3.22 13.30
CA LEU A 76 -0.82 -4.56 12.73
C LEU A 76 -2.06 -4.94 11.93
N LEU A 77 -1.86 -5.23 10.65
CA LEU A 77 -2.89 -5.60 9.69
C LEU A 77 -2.67 -7.04 9.22
N LEU A 78 -3.64 -7.91 9.45
CA LEU A 78 -3.57 -9.29 8.97
C LEU A 78 -3.92 -9.35 7.49
N SER A 79 -3.08 -9.99 6.68
CA SER A 79 -3.29 -10.05 5.23
C SER A 79 -4.54 -10.85 4.85
N TYR A 80 -4.82 -11.94 5.56
CA TYR A 80 -5.95 -12.83 5.28
C TYR A 80 -7.30 -12.21 5.70
N SER A 81 -7.48 -11.90 6.98
CA SER A 81 -8.77 -11.43 7.53
C SER A 81 -8.98 -9.93 7.41
N ARG A 82 -7.94 -9.17 7.05
CA ARG A 82 -7.93 -7.69 7.10
C ARG A 82 -8.23 -7.13 8.49
N PHE A 83 -8.12 -7.96 9.54
CA PHE A 83 -8.26 -7.52 10.92
C PHE A 83 -7.12 -6.56 11.28
N VAL A 84 -7.46 -5.49 11.99
CA VAL A 84 -6.54 -4.40 12.33
C VAL A 84 -6.45 -4.28 13.84
N ILE A 85 -5.22 -4.32 14.34
CA ILE A 85 -4.89 -4.12 15.75
C ILE A 85 -4.08 -2.84 15.84
N MET A 86 -4.53 -1.91 16.69
CA MET A 86 -3.86 -0.63 16.89
C MET A 86 -3.46 -0.49 18.35
N LYS A 87 -2.22 -0.04 18.58
CA LYS A 87 -1.69 0.20 19.92
C LYS A 87 -0.98 1.53 19.98
N VAL A 88 -1.32 2.32 20.99
CA VAL A 88 -0.68 3.61 21.27
C VAL A 88 0.52 3.37 22.18
N THR A 89 1.67 3.93 21.81
CA THR A 89 2.94 3.70 22.50
C THR A 89 3.74 4.99 22.62
N MET A 90 4.44 5.17 23.73
CA MET A 90 5.28 6.36 23.97
C MET A 90 6.64 6.28 23.25
N ASN A 91 7.03 5.08 22.84
CA ASN A 91 8.28 4.79 22.15
C ASN A 91 8.08 3.71 21.08
N LYS A 92 9.05 3.59 20.17
CA LYS A 92 9.07 2.61 19.07
C LYS A 92 10.15 1.54 19.27
N SER A 93 10.40 1.13 20.51
CA SER A 93 11.43 0.11 20.78
C SER A 93 10.98 -1.27 20.31
N SER A 94 11.95 -2.17 20.09
CA SER A 94 11.68 -3.56 19.70
C SER A 94 10.82 -4.28 20.75
N ASP A 95 11.02 -4.01 22.04
CA ASP A 95 10.25 -4.63 23.12
C ASP A 95 8.76 -4.29 23.01
N VAL A 96 8.44 -3.05 22.66
CA VAL A 96 7.06 -2.61 22.46
C VAL A 96 6.45 -3.28 21.24
N LEU A 97 7.23 -3.49 20.18
CA LEU A 97 6.80 -4.22 19.00
C LEU A 97 6.51 -5.69 19.33
N PHE A 98 7.41 -6.37 20.05
CA PHE A 98 7.21 -7.76 20.45
C PHE A 98 5.98 -7.92 21.36
N ASN A 99 5.82 -7.03 22.34
CA ASN A 99 4.64 -7.03 23.20
C ASN A 99 3.34 -6.77 22.41
N LEU A 100 3.38 -5.91 21.38
CA LEU A 100 2.24 -5.72 20.47
C LEU A 100 1.91 -7.01 19.71
N PHE A 101 2.91 -7.72 19.19
CA PHE A 101 2.71 -9.00 18.50
C PHE A 101 2.17 -10.08 19.44
N THR A 102 2.69 -10.20 20.66
CA THR A 102 2.18 -11.15 21.65
C THR A 102 0.71 -10.89 21.96
N GLN A 103 0.35 -9.65 22.28
CA GLN A 103 -1.05 -9.27 22.54
C GLN A 103 -1.94 -9.52 21.31
N ALA A 104 -1.42 -9.24 20.12
CA ALA A 104 -2.15 -9.48 18.90
C ALA A 104 -2.46 -10.97 18.69
N PHE A 105 -1.48 -11.85 18.90
CA PHE A 105 -1.64 -13.29 18.74
C PHE A 105 -2.47 -13.93 19.87
N GLU A 106 -2.49 -13.35 21.06
CA GLU A 106 -3.37 -13.80 22.16
C GLU A 106 -4.85 -13.45 21.94
N LEU A 107 -5.12 -12.36 21.22
CA LEU A 107 -6.48 -11.91 20.90
C LEU A 107 -7.11 -12.67 19.72
N MET A 108 -6.34 -13.46 18.98
CA MET A 108 -6.77 -14.25 17.83
C MET A 108 -7.12 -15.69 18.21
#